data_AF-A0A8T5N8F1-F1
#
_entry.id   AF-A0A8T5N8F1-F1
#
_cell.length_a   1.000
_cell.length_b   1.000
_cell.length_c   1.000
_cell.angle_alpha   90.00
_cell.angle_beta   90.00
_cell.angle_gamma   90.00
#
_symmetry.space_group_name_H-M   'P 1'
#
loop_
_entity.id
_entity.type
_entity.pdbx_description
1 polymer ?
#
loop_
_entity_poly.entity_id
_entity_poly.type
_entity_poly.pdbx_seq_one_letter_code
_entity_poly.pdbx_strand_id
1 'polypeptide(L)'
;MPKQPAAEADSARRRMVIESIVEGRKMDAYAEHRTKEMNACWMCGAICYRKTPGKVIGKRWICIDCLRQLKETMDTLEQWEEELAMTKDARRQLDGDLGT
;
A
#
# COMPACT_ATOMS: atom_id res chain seq x y z
N MET A 1 44.57 18.47 -41.66
CA MET A 1 44.02 17.17 -41.20
C MET A 1 42.76 17.47 -40.37
N PRO A 2 41.53 17.13 -40.79
CA PRO A 2 40.37 17.34 -39.95
C PRO A 2 40.10 16.07 -39.11
N LYS A 3 40.38 16.14 -37.80
CA LYS A 3 39.99 15.12 -36.79
C LYS A 3 38.74 15.53 -35.99
N GLN A 4 37.96 16.50 -36.49
CA GLN A 4 36.93 17.19 -35.71
C GLN A 4 35.60 16.42 -35.48
N PRO A 5 35.03 15.62 -36.40
CA PRO A 5 33.66 15.14 -36.23
C PRO A 5 33.51 14.04 -35.17
N ALA A 6 34.54 13.21 -34.97
CA ALA A 6 34.49 12.10 -34.00
C ALA A 6 34.59 12.57 -32.54
N ALA A 7 35.42 13.58 -32.26
CA ALA A 7 35.59 14.13 -30.93
C ALA A 7 34.34 14.90 -30.45
N GLU A 8 33.68 15.61 -31.38
CA GLU A 8 32.42 16.31 -31.11
C GLU A 8 31.26 15.34 -30.88
N ALA A 9 31.18 14.25 -31.66
CA ALA A 9 30.19 13.19 -31.47
C ALA A 9 30.35 12.48 -30.12
N ASP A 10 31.59 12.17 -29.71
CA ASP A 10 31.87 11.60 -28.39
C ASP A 10 31.53 12.57 -27.26
N SER A 11 31.81 13.86 -27.42
CA SER A 11 31.42 14.88 -26.44
C SER A 11 29.90 15.05 -26.35
N ALA A 12 29.17 14.95 -27.47
CA ALA A 12 27.71 14.99 -27.50
C ALA A 12 27.12 13.75 -26.80
N ARG A 13 27.66 12.56 -27.08
CA ARG A 13 27.26 11.32 -26.41
C ARG A 13 27.50 11.38 -24.89
N ARG A 14 28.65 11.90 -24.45
CA ARG A 14 28.94 12.08 -23.02
C ARG A 14 27.98 13.08 -22.37
N ARG A 15 27.62 14.17 -23.05
CA ARG A 15 26.62 15.13 -22.55
C ARG A 15 25.25 14.48 -22.37
N MET A 16 24.76 13.73 -23.35
CA MET A 16 23.49 13.00 -23.23
C MET A 16 23.49 12.01 -22.06
N VAL A 17 24.59 11.30 -21.84
CA VAL A 17 24.73 10.38 -20.70
C VAL A 17 24.69 11.16 -19.37
N ILE A 18 25.38 12.29 -19.28
CA ILE A 18 25.38 13.13 -18.08
C ILE A 18 23.98 13.70 -17.83
N GLU A 19 23.30 14.20 -18.85
CA GLU A 19 21.94 14.72 -18.76
C GLU A 19 20.98 13.64 -18.25
N SER A 20 21.03 12.43 -18.81
CA SER A 20 20.22 11.29 -18.35
C SER A 20 20.47 10.95 -16.87
N ILE A 21 21.73 10.98 -16.41
CA ILE A 21 22.06 10.75 -15.00
C ILE A 21 21.50 11.87 -14.11
N VAL A 22 21.62 13.12 -14.54
CA VAL A 22 21.12 14.28 -13.81
C VAL A 22 19.60 14.24 -13.71
N GLU A 23 18.91 13.86 -14.78
CA GLU A 23 17.46 13.67 -14.79
C GLU A 23 17.03 12.57 -13.83
N GLY A 24 17.71 11.41 -13.84
CA GLY A 24 17.47 10.33 -12.88
C GLY A 24 17.56 10.82 -11.43
N ARG A 25 18.64 11.54 -11.09
CA ARG A 25 18.82 12.10 -9.73
C ARG A 25 17.75 13.12 -9.34
N LYS A 26 17.26 13.92 -10.30
CA LYS A 26 16.14 14.85 -10.05
C LYS A 26 14.85 14.09 -9.73
N MET A 27 14.59 12.98 -10.43
CA MET A 27 13.43 12.12 -10.17
C MET A 27 13.51 11.47 -8.79
N ASP A 28 14.68 10.97 -8.40
CA ASP A 28 14.90 10.38 -7.06
C ASP A 28 14.64 11.41 -5.96
N ALA A 29 15.21 12.62 -6.09
CA ALA A 29 14.99 13.70 -5.13
C ALA A 29 13.52 14.14 -5.06
N TYR A 30 12.81 14.17 -6.19
CA TYR A 30 11.37 14.45 -6.23
C TYR A 30 10.57 13.37 -5.49
N ALA A 31 10.89 12.10 -5.71
CA ALA A 31 10.24 10.98 -5.04
C ALA A 31 10.46 11.01 -3.52
N GLU A 32 11.69 11.24 -3.06
CA GLU A 32 12.01 11.39 -1.63
C GLU A 32 11.28 12.58 -0.98
N HIS A 33 11.15 13.70 -1.69
CA HIS A 33 10.44 14.86 -1.18
C HIS A 33 8.94 14.58 -1.02
N ARG A 34 8.32 13.92 -2.01
CA ARG A 34 6.88 13.64 -2.01
C ARG A 34 6.49 12.53 -1.06
N THR A 35 7.32 11.49 -0.90
CA THR A 35 7.05 10.37 0.01
C THR A 35 6.94 10.81 1.48
N LYS A 36 7.61 11.89 1.90
CA LYS A 36 7.44 12.49 3.24
C LYS A 36 6.02 13.02 3.51
N GLU A 37 5.27 13.31 2.46
CA GLU A 37 3.88 13.81 2.54
C GLU A 37 2.85 12.71 2.28
N MET A 38 3.30 11.45 2.17
CA MET A 38 2.48 10.30 1.83
C MET A 38 2.49 9.31 2.98
N ASN A 39 1.31 8.82 3.35
CA ASN A 39 1.14 7.69 4.25
C ASN A 39 0.58 6.53 3.45
N ALA A 40 1.15 5.33 3.61
CA ALA A 40 0.53 4.12 3.11
C ALA A 40 -0.38 3.54 4.20
N CYS A 41 -1.65 3.27 3.87
CA CYS A 41 -2.54 2.57 4.79
C CYS A 41 -2.02 1.16 5.04
N TRP A 42 -1.82 0.80 6.30
CA TRP A 42 -1.34 -0.54 6.65
C TRP A 42 -2.33 -1.67 6.28
N MET A 43 -3.64 -1.37 6.22
CA MET A 43 -4.66 -2.38 5.91
C MET A 43 -4.87 -2.59 4.41
N CYS A 44 -5.09 -1.51 3.64
CA CYS A 44 -5.41 -1.62 2.21
C CYS A 44 -4.25 -1.27 1.27
N GLY A 45 -3.12 -0.79 1.78
CA GLY A 45 -1.97 -0.38 0.97
C GLY A 45 -2.18 0.92 0.19
N ALA A 46 -3.35 1.55 0.28
CA ALA A 46 -3.63 2.79 -0.42
C ALA A 46 -2.66 3.90 0.00
N ILE A 47 -2.12 4.61 -0.99
CA ILE A 47 -1.29 5.78 -0.78
C ILE A 47 -2.20 6.98 -0.50
N CYS A 48 -2.08 7.51 0.70
CA CYS A 48 -2.85 8.64 1.20
C CYS A 48 -1.95 9.87 1.31
N TYR A 49 -2.39 10.99 0.77
CA TYR A 49 -1.64 12.25 0.84
C TYR A 49 -1.89 12.97 2.17
N ARG A 50 -1.03 13.93 2.50
CA ARG A 50 -0.97 14.66 3.78
C ARG A 50 -2.30 15.08 4.43
N LYS A 51 -3.35 15.37 3.65
CA LYS A 51 -4.67 15.81 4.16
C LYS A 51 -5.68 14.67 4.33
N THR A 52 -5.36 13.44 3.94
CA THR A 52 -6.26 12.30 4.10
C THR A 52 -6.39 11.96 5.59
N PRO A 53 -7.61 11.97 6.14
CA PRO A 53 -7.83 11.59 7.53
C PRO A 53 -7.48 10.12 7.75
N GLY A 54 -6.83 9.86 8.88
CA GLY A 54 -6.40 8.53 9.29
C GLY A 54 -5.92 8.57 10.74
N LYS A 55 -5.56 7.41 11.28
CA LYS A 55 -5.12 7.27 12.67
C LYS A 55 -3.89 6.38 12.74
N VAL A 56 -2.97 6.72 13.63
CA VAL A 56 -1.84 5.85 14.00
C VAL A 56 -2.31 4.91 15.11
N ILE A 57 -2.24 3.61 14.86
CA ILE A 57 -2.50 2.55 15.84
C ILE A 57 -1.18 1.79 16.06
N GLY A 58 -0.57 1.97 17.23
CA GLY A 58 0.78 1.48 17.51
C GLY A 58 1.81 2.14 16.57
N LYS A 59 2.44 1.35 15.70
CA LYS A 59 3.40 1.82 14.68
C LYS A 59 2.81 1.89 13.27
N ARG A 60 1.51 1.65 13.12
CA ARG A 60 0.84 1.51 11.82
C ARG A 60 -0.10 2.68 11.59
N TRP A 61 0.02 3.32 10.42
CA TRP A 61 -0.94 4.34 9.99
C TRP A 61 -2.07 3.69 9.19
N ILE A 62 -3.31 4.06 9.47
CA ILE A 62 -4.50 3.46 8.87
C ILE A 62 -5.43 4.57 8.36
N CYS A 63 -5.90 4.45 7.11
CA CYS A 63 -6.83 5.42 6.52
C CYS A 63 -8.23 5.35 7.17
N ILE A 64 -8.98 6.45 7.08
CA ILE A 64 -10.33 6.53 7.65
C ILE A 64 -11.28 5.46 7.11
N ASP A 65 -11.16 5.07 5.84
CA ASP A 65 -12.11 4.14 5.22
C ASP A 65 -11.94 2.73 5.78
N CYS A 66 -10.71 2.27 5.96
CA CYS A 66 -10.48 0.99 6.65
C CYS A 66 -10.87 1.05 8.13
N LEU A 67 -10.75 2.21 8.80
CA LEU A 67 -11.26 2.36 10.17
C LEU A 67 -12.79 2.30 10.24
N ARG A 68 -13.49 2.86 9.25
CA ARG A 68 -14.95 2.75 9.13
C ARG A 68 -15.39 1.30 8.91
N GLN A 69 -14.76 0.61 7.96
CA GLN A 69 -15.01 -0.81 7.71
C GLN A 69 -14.74 -1.68 8.93
N LEU A 70 -13.64 -1.41 9.65
CA LEU A 70 -13.33 -2.11 10.89
C LEU A 70 -14.41 -1.88 11.95
N LYS A 71 -14.89 -0.63 12.12
CA LYS A 71 -15.99 -0.33 13.04
C LYS A 71 -17.24 -1.12 12.66
N GLU A 72 -17.66 -1.05 11.39
CA GLU A 72 -18.84 -1.78 10.91
C GLU A 72 -18.71 -3.29 11.15
N THR A 73 -17.52 -3.85 10.90
CA THR A 73 -17.24 -5.28 11.12
C THR A 73 -17.32 -5.63 12.61
N MET A 74 -16.77 -4.79 13.49
CA MET A 74 -16.82 -4.98 14.94
C MET A 74 -18.25 -4.87 15.47
N ASP A 75 -19.05 -3.94 14.92
CA ASP A 75 -20.45 -3.77 15.30
C ASP A 75 -21.29 -5.03 14.95
N THR A 76 -20.92 -5.77 13.91
CA THR A 76 -21.59 -7.03 13.50
C THR A 76 -20.95 -8.30 14.06
N LEU A 77 -19.85 -8.18 14.81
CA LEU A 77 -19.03 -9.34 15.19
C LEU A 77 -19.77 -10.30 16.13
N GLU A 78 -20.49 -9.77 17.12
CA GLU A 78 -21.24 -10.57 18.10
C GLU A 78 -22.29 -11.47 17.42
N GLN A 79 -23.06 -10.90 16.46
CA GLN A 79 -24.04 -11.66 15.67
C GLN A 79 -23.37 -12.81 14.91
N TRP A 80 -22.20 -12.54 14.34
CA TRP A 80 -21.44 -13.55 13.60
C TRP A 80 -20.91 -14.66 14.52
N GLU A 81 -20.50 -14.31 15.74
CA GLU A 81 -20.08 -15.29 16.76
C GLU A 81 -21.24 -16.18 17.22
N GLU A 82 -22.43 -15.61 17.38
CA GLU A 82 -23.66 -16.36 17.70
C GLU A 82 -24.07 -17.32 16.56
N GLU A 83 -24.05 -16.85 15.31
CA GLU A 83 -24.31 -17.69 14.14
C GLU A 83 -23.33 -18.88 14.04
N LEU A 84 -22.05 -18.63 14.36
CA LEU A 84 -21.02 -19.66 14.40
C LEU A 84 -21.26 -20.68 15.52
N ALA A 85 -21.73 -20.25 16.69
CA ALA A 85 -22.09 -21.14 17.79
C ALA A 85 -23.29 -22.02 17.42
N MET A 86 -24.36 -21.43 16.87
CA MET A 86 -25.55 -22.16 16.42
C MET A 86 -25.22 -23.18 15.33
N THR A 87 -24.36 -22.83 14.38
CA THR A 87 -23.91 -23.75 13.32
C THR A 87 -23.16 -24.97 13.91
N LYS A 88 -22.34 -24.77 14.95
CA LYS A 88 -21.65 -25.87 15.63
C LYS A 88 -22.62 -26.79 16.37
N ASP A 89 -23.64 -26.23 17.02
CA ASP A 89 -24.63 -27.02 17.75
C ASP A 89 -25.58 -27.77 16.80
N ALA A 90 -26.01 -27.15 15.70
CA ALA A 90 -26.76 -27.83 14.65
C ALA A 90 -25.99 -29.01 14.06
N ARG A 91 -24.68 -28.84 13.82
CA ARG A 91 -23.82 -29.93 13.36
C ARG A 91 -23.72 -31.07 14.37
N ARG A 92 -23.59 -30.77 15.67
CA ARG A 92 -23.59 -31.79 16.73
C ARG A 92 -24.90 -32.57 16.80
N GLN A 93 -26.03 -31.91 16.60
CA GLN A 93 -27.34 -32.57 16.58
C GLN A 93 -27.47 -33.52 15.39
N LEU A 94 -27.04 -33.09 14.20
CA LEU A 94 -27.06 -33.93 12.99
C LEU A 94 -26.10 -35.13 13.09
N ASP A 95 -24.89 -34.93 13.63
CA ASP A 95 -23.91 -36.01 13.82
C ASP A 95 -24.33 -36.97 14.95
N GLY A 96 -25.09 -36.50 15.94
CA GLY A 96 -25.63 -37.30 17.03
C GLY A 96 -26.84 -38.16 16.65
N ASP A 97 -27.62 -37.75 15.64
CA ASP A 97 -28.83 -38.45 15.16
C ASP A 97 -28.51 -39.60 14.18
N LEU A 98 -27.25 -39.73 13.74
CA LEU A 98 -26.78 -40.82 12.87
C LEU A 98 -26.15 -42.00 13.64
N GLY A 99 -26.27 -42.01 14.97
CA GLY A 99 -25.58 -42.93 15.89
C GLY A 99 -26.46 -43.99 16.59
N THR A 100 -27.72 -44.18 16.19
CA THR A 100 -28.59 -45.28 16.66
C THR A 100 -29.41 -45.88 15.53
#